data_AF-A0A7V4SNA4-F1
#
_entry.id   AF-A0A7V4SNA4-F1
#
_cell.length_a   1.000
_cell.length_b   1.000
_cell.length_c   1.000
_cell.angle_alpha   90.00
_cell.angle_beta   90.00
_cell.angle_gamma   90.00
#
_symmetry.space_group_name_H-M   'P 1'
#
loop_
_entity.id
_entity.type
_entity.pdbx_description
1 polymer ?
#
loop_
_entity_poly.entity_id
_entity_poly.type
_entity_poly.pdbx_seq_one_letter_code
_entity_poly.pdbx_strand_id
1 'polypeptide(L)'
;MRNPHTVIIRPLLTEKNLIAKERTRTVAFQVDPKANKLEVAHAVEKVFNTQVEEVRIVNVLGKNKRVGRSEGKKPDWKKAYVKLAKGAKPIEYFEGV
;
A
#
# COMPACT_ATOMS: atom_id res chain seq x y z
N MET A 1 16.34 -7.28 10.92
CA MET A 1 15.23 -7.22 9.94
C MET A 1 14.04 -6.53 10.59
N ARG A 2 13.39 -5.57 9.93
CA ARG A 2 12.15 -4.96 10.47
C ARG A 2 11.01 -5.99 10.47
N ASN A 3 10.11 -5.87 11.44
CA ASN A 3 8.92 -6.73 11.52
C ASN A 3 8.02 -6.47 10.29
N PRO A 4 7.67 -7.51 9.49
CA PRO A 4 6.79 -7.39 8.32
C PRO A 4 5.46 -6.69 8.61
N HIS A 5 4.90 -6.89 9.80
CA HIS A 5 3.62 -6.30 10.21
C HIS A 5 3.70 -4.79 10.46
N THR A 6 4.90 -4.25 10.68
CA THR A 6 5.11 -2.81 10.85
C THR A 6 5.28 -2.09 9.51
N VAL A 7 5.68 -2.83 8.45
CA VAL A 7 5.94 -2.26 7.12
C VAL A 7 4.63 -1.91 6.39
N ILE A 8 3.62 -2.76 6.50
CA ILE A 8 2.31 -2.57 5.86
C ILE A 8 1.35 -1.99 6.89
N ILE A 9 0.88 -0.76 6.65
CA ILE A 9 0.01 -0.06 7.60
C ILE A 9 -1.46 -0.38 7.32
N ARG A 10 -1.91 -0.21 6.07
CA ARG A 10 -3.31 -0.49 5.66
C ARG A 10 -3.48 -0.60 4.13
N PRO A 11 -4.51 -1.30 3.64
CA PRO A 11 -4.89 -1.26 2.23
C PRO A 11 -5.50 0.10 1.84
N LEU A 12 -5.34 0.49 0.58
CA LEU A 12 -5.89 1.75 0.04
C LEU A 12 -7.04 1.47 -0.92
N LEU A 13 -8.25 1.74 -0.46
CA LEU A 13 -9.46 1.60 -1.26
C LEU A 13 -9.80 2.92 -1.95
N THR A 14 -9.68 2.92 -3.27
CA THR A 14 -10.11 4.02 -4.15
C THR A 14 -10.55 3.40 -5.47
N GLU A 15 -11.49 4.01 -6.19
CA GLU A 15 -11.96 3.52 -7.51
C GLU A 15 -10.78 3.15 -8.44
N LYS A 16 -9.77 4.01 -8.53
CA LYS A 16 -8.55 3.74 -9.30
C LYS A 16 -7.81 2.45 -8.90
N ASN A 17 -7.74 2.14 -7.61
CA ASN A 17 -7.01 0.96 -7.13
C ASN A 17 -7.84 -0.32 -7.35
N LEU A 18 -9.18 -0.22 -7.31
CA LEU A 18 -10.08 -1.31 -7.68
C LEU A 18 -9.89 -1.68 -9.16
N ILE A 19 -9.92 -0.68 -10.05
CA ILE A 19 -9.64 -0.89 -11.48
C ILE A 19 -8.25 -1.50 -11.70
N ALA A 20 -7.24 -1.06 -10.94
CA ALA A 20 -5.89 -1.61 -11.04
C ALA A 20 -5.81 -3.07 -10.55
N LYS A 21 -6.55 -3.44 -9.51
CA LYS A 21 -6.67 -4.81 -9.01
C LYS A 21 -7.26 -5.73 -10.09
N GLU A 22 -8.35 -5.31 -10.73
CA GLU A 22 -9.02 -6.08 -11.78
C GLU A 22 -8.17 -6.21 -13.06
N ARG A 23 -7.65 -5.09 -13.58
CA ARG A 23 -6.97 -5.07 -14.89
C ARG A 23 -5.54 -5.62 -14.82
N THR A 24 -4.82 -5.32 -13.74
CA THR A 24 -3.36 -5.53 -13.68
C THR A 24 -2.91 -6.34 -12.48
N ARG A 25 -3.83 -6.86 -11.66
CA ARG A 25 -3.51 -7.56 -10.40
C ARG A 25 -2.59 -6.75 -9.49
N THR A 26 -2.77 -5.42 -9.51
CA THR A 26 -1.98 -4.50 -8.70
C THR A 26 -2.82 -4.03 -7.53
N VAL A 27 -2.35 -4.32 -6.32
CA VAL A 27 -2.96 -3.87 -5.07
C VAL A 27 -2.19 -2.69 -4.49
N ALA A 28 -2.89 -1.82 -3.76
CA ALA A 28 -2.29 -0.61 -3.21
C ALA A 28 -2.33 -0.60 -1.69
N PHE A 29 -1.21 -0.27 -1.07
CA PHE A 29 -1.05 -0.18 0.39
C PHE A 29 -0.46 1.16 0.80
N GLN A 30 -0.85 1.61 1.99
CA GLN A 30 -0.05 2.57 2.75
C GLN A 30 1.00 1.79 3.52
N VAL A 31 2.26 2.21 3.37
CA VAL A 31 3.42 1.57 3.98
C VAL A 31 4.20 2.57 4.83
N ASP A 32 5.09 2.06 5.68
CA ASP A 32 5.99 2.88 6.48
C ASP A 32 6.84 3.82 5.57
N PRO A 33 6.90 5.14 5.86
CA PRO A 33 7.69 6.09 5.08
C PRO A 33 9.18 5.76 4.98
N LYS A 34 9.72 4.97 5.91
CA LYS A 34 11.12 4.52 5.95
C LYS A 34 11.31 3.14 5.31
N ALA A 35 10.28 2.50 4.77
CA ALA A 35 10.39 1.18 4.15
C ALA A 35 10.96 1.24 2.73
N ASN A 36 11.82 0.28 2.40
CA ASN A 36 12.40 0.10 1.07
C ASN A 36 11.53 -0.82 0.18
N LYS A 37 11.74 -0.78 -1.14
CA LYS A 37 10.98 -1.59 -2.11
C LYS A 37 11.06 -3.10 -1.80
N LEU A 38 12.27 -3.59 -1.49
CA LEU A 38 12.51 -5.00 -1.13
C LEU A 38 11.80 -5.39 0.17
N GLU A 39 11.82 -4.52 1.18
CA GLU A 39 11.13 -4.77 2.45
C GLU A 39 9.62 -4.89 2.27
N VAL A 40 9.03 -4.04 1.42
CA VAL A 40 7.60 -4.09 1.10
C VAL A 40 7.26 -5.38 0.35
N ALA A 41 8.08 -5.81 -0.60
CA ALA A 41 7.87 -7.08 -1.31
C ALA A 41 7.84 -8.26 -0.33
N HIS A 42 8.90 -8.40 0.47
CA HIS A 42 8.98 -9.46 1.47
C HIS A 42 7.89 -9.38 2.54
N ALA A 43 7.47 -8.18 2.93
CA ALA A 43 6.38 -8.02 3.89
C ALA A 43 5.05 -8.51 3.31
N VAL A 44 4.74 -8.18 2.06
CA VAL A 44 3.51 -8.63 1.40
C VAL A 44 3.51 -10.14 1.20
N GLU A 45 4.64 -10.71 0.75
CA GLU A 45 4.79 -12.15 0.58
C GLU A 45 4.56 -12.90 1.89
N LYS A 46 5.13 -12.42 3.00
CA LYS A 46 5.00 -13.06 4.31
C LYS A 46 3.62 -12.91 4.93
N VAL A 47 3.03 -11.72 4.87
CA VAL A 47 1.74 -11.44 5.54
C VAL A 47 0.58 -12.11 4.79
N PHE A 48 0.66 -12.19 3.46
CA PHE A 48 -0.45 -12.66 2.62
C PHE A 48 -0.16 -13.97 1.89
N ASN A 49 1.01 -14.58 2.13
CA ASN A 49 1.43 -15.86 1.55
C ASN A 49 1.18 -15.93 0.04
N THR A 50 1.57 -14.86 -0.66
CA THR A 50 1.34 -14.65 -2.09
C THR A 50 2.65 -14.26 -2.78
N GLN A 51 2.76 -14.47 -4.09
CA GLN A 51 3.97 -14.16 -4.83
C GLN A 51 3.88 -12.77 -5.45
N VAL A 52 4.89 -11.93 -5.18
CA VAL A 52 4.99 -10.58 -5.73
C VAL A 52 5.82 -10.61 -7.01
N GLU A 53 5.33 -9.95 -8.07
CA GLU A 53 6.04 -9.78 -9.35
C GLU A 53 6.83 -8.47 -9.36
N GLU A 54 6.17 -7.37 -8.98
CA GLU A 54 6.76 -6.04 -9.04
C GLU A 54 6.20 -5.17 -7.93
N VAL A 55 7.03 -4.29 -7.36
CA VAL A 55 6.59 -3.25 -6.43
C VAL A 55 6.94 -1.89 -7.00
N ARG A 56 6.04 -0.92 -6.90
CA ARG A 56 6.26 0.50 -7.22
C ARG A 56 5.88 1.33 -6.01
N ILE A 57 6.78 2.20 -5.57
CA ILE A 57 6.57 3.04 -4.38
C ILE A 57 6.51 4.50 -4.79
N VAL A 58 5.71 5.28 -4.06
CA VAL A 58 5.57 6.72 -4.26
C VAL A 58 5.41 7.40 -2.90
N ASN A 59 6.10 8.52 -2.73
CA ASN A 59 5.93 9.38 -1.56
C ASN A 59 4.75 10.32 -1.82
N VAL A 60 3.79 10.35 -0.91
CA VAL A 60 2.61 11.21 -0.98
C VAL A 60 2.76 12.29 0.08
N LEU A 61 2.88 13.53 -0.40
CA LEU A 61 2.94 14.69 0.48
C LEU A 61 1.57 14.92 1.12
N GLY A 62 1.58 15.10 2.43
CA GLY A 62 0.43 15.49 3.21
C GLY A 62 -0.05 16.87 2.80
N LYS A 63 -1.38 17.02 2.70
CA LYS A 63 -2.00 18.28 2.30
C LYS A 63 -1.93 19.28 3.46
N ASN A 64 -1.63 20.54 3.14
CA ASN A 64 -1.85 21.65 4.05
C ASN A 64 -3.36 21.79 4.32
N LYS A 65 -3.72 21.98 5.57
CA LYS A 65 -5.10 22.10 6.05
C LYS A 65 -5.18 23.23 7.06
N ARG A 66 -6.27 23.97 7.00
CA ARG A 66 -6.59 25.03 7.95
C ARG A 66 -7.85 24.68 8.70
N VAL A 67 -7.84 24.89 10.00
CA VAL A 67 -9.01 24.77 10.87
C VAL A 67 -9.13 26.08 11.63
N GLY A 68 -10.12 26.89 11.26
CA GLY A 68 -10.28 28.25 11.80
C GLY A 68 -9.04 29.11 11.55
N ARG A 69 -8.39 29.56 12.62
CA ARG A 69 -7.18 30.39 12.60
C ARG A 69 -5.87 29.59 12.49
N SER A 70 -5.91 28.28 12.75
CA SER A 70 -4.69 27.45 12.78
C SER A 70 -4.47 26.76 11.44
N GLU A 71 -3.25 26.91 10.91
CA GLU A 71 -2.77 26.20 9.73
C GLU A 71 -1.83 25.07 10.13
N GLY A 72 -2.00 23.90 9.52
CA GLY A 72 -1.17 22.73 9.77
C GLY A 72 -1.05 21.85 8.53
N LYS A 73 -0.18 20.86 8.57
CA LYS A 73 0.03 19.92 7.46
C LYS A 73 -0.29 18.50 7.93
N LYS A 74 -1.03 17.75 7.10
CA LYS A 74 -1.20 16.31 7.34
C LYS A 74 0.15 15.59 7.24
N PRO A 75 0.36 14.47 7.93
CA PRO A 75 1.60 13.72 7.80
C PRO A 75 1.81 13.23 6.36
N ASP A 76 3.06 13.31 5.91
CA ASP A 76 3.50 12.67 4.67
C ASP A 76 3.45 11.15 4.86
N TRP A 77 3.12 10.43 3.79
CA TRP A 77 2.99 8.98 3.84
C TRP A 77 3.51 8.34 2.55
N LYS A 78 3.79 7.04 2.59
CA LYS A 78 4.27 6.29 1.43
C LYS A 78 3.20 5.35 0.92
N LYS A 79 2.95 5.39 -0.39
CA LYS A 79 2.06 4.49 -1.11
C LYS A 79 2.89 3.44 -1.83
N ALA A 80 2.52 2.18 -1.70
CA ALA A 80 3.08 1.08 -2.47
C ALA A 80 1.99 0.48 -3.37
N TYR A 81 2.28 0.37 -4.65
CA TYR A 81 1.57 -0.47 -5.61
C TYR A 81 2.33 -1.78 -5.74
N VAL A 82 1.65 -2.89 -5.52
CA VAL A 82 2.25 -4.22 -5.50
C VAL A 82 1.52 -5.07 -6.53
N LYS A 83 2.24 -5.48 -7.56
CA LYS A 83 1.76 -6.33 -8.63
C LYS A 83 1.99 -7.78 -8.24
N LEU A 84 0.93 -8.57 -8.25
CA LEU A 84 0.98 -10.00 -7.93
C LEU A 84 1.34 -10.82 -9.16
N ALA A 85 2.08 -11.92 -8.96
CA ALA A 85 2.41 -12.84 -10.03
C ALA A 85 1.15 -13.50 -10.61
N LYS A 86 1.22 -13.88 -11.89
CA LYS A 86 0.12 -14.58 -12.57
C LYS A 86 -0.10 -15.94 -11.88
N GLY A 87 -1.30 -16.15 -11.32
CA GLY A 87 -1.67 -17.37 -10.60
C GLY A 87 -1.42 -17.32 -9.08
N ALA A 88 -0.88 -16.21 -8.56
CA ALA A 88 -0.75 -16.01 -7.13
C ALA A 88 -2.13 -15.85 -6.46
N LYS A 89 -2.23 -16.25 -5.18
CA LYS A 89 -3.47 -16.16 -4.42
C LYS A 89 -3.99 -14.73 -4.42
N PRO A 90 -5.27 -14.52 -4.81
CA PRO A 90 -5.90 -13.23 -4.70
C PRO A 90 -5.81 -12.72 -3.27
N ILE A 91 -5.52 -11.44 -3.18
CA ILE A 91 -5.46 -10.71 -1.95
C ILE A 91 -6.90 -10.30 -1.60
N GLU A 92 -7.48 -10.99 -0.62
CA GLU A 92 -8.82 -10.74 -0.11
C GLU A 92 -8.76 -9.93 1.19
N TYR A 93 -8.90 -8.62 1.06
CA TYR A 93 -9.18 -7.74 2.19
C TYR A 93 -10.47 -7.01 1.84
N PHE A 94 -11.57 -7.53 2.40
CA PHE A 94 -12.97 -7.09 2.28
C PHE A 94 -13.76 -7.52 1.03
N GLU A 95 -14.52 -8.62 1.17
CA GLU A 95 -15.76 -8.93 0.42
C GLU A 95 -17.03 -8.75 1.29
N GLY A 96 -16.93 -8.00 2.40
CA GLY A 96 -18.06 -7.82 3.33
C GLY A 96 -18.61 -6.41 3.34
N VAL A 97 -19.50 -6.10 2.39
CA VAL A 97 -20.66 -5.20 2.56
C VAL A 97 -21.82 -5.80 1.78
#